data_AF-A0A369JNF5-F1
#
_entry.id   AF-A0A369JNF5-F1
#
_cell.length_a   1.000
_cell.length_b   1.000
_cell.length_c   1.000
_cell.angle_alpha   90.00
_cell.angle_beta   90.00
_cell.angle_gamma   90.00
#
_symmetry.space_group_name_H-M   'P 1'
#
loop_
_entity.id
_entity.type
_entity.pdbx_description
1 polymer ?
#
loop_
_entity_poly.entity_id
_entity_poly.type
_entity_poly.pdbx_seq_one_letter_code
_entity_poly.pdbx_strand_id
1 'polypeptide(L)'
;MAVPNQAETPQSSASRPIVVAPLTPEEEDHIILARITNDERPLKRVIKKFHNYTAISHAPVVPAVVSQGSSGDASVEDAREAFLVELSTFELSLKKSVMICEAEARQVEEYQRERQRIDDEHGTLRGQIEQLKTSLEDAQMIRRRKIEYDLVAEKVNTLPSREELEQSIQALENDMAAIRSEHDNQNRIIQGQKSALDGIISELGSLRFMGKDKDIASVVPSPRSTPPPEGDTADTNMKEDLAEPAPMVVEAPPTEEKEEGEEDKQPSEPTPPPAAEDPIGNDIEMGEVEEDNPKNGKFKRKVREELEEGEASDTSSALSDPPDD
;
A
#
# COMPACT_ATOMS: atom_id res chain seq x y z
N MET A 1 94.72 6.64 -18.72
CA MET A 1 94.31 8.06 -18.80
C MET A 1 92.81 8.09 -18.65
N ALA A 2 92.16 8.84 -17.77
CA ALA A 2 92.56 9.76 -16.72
C ALA A 2 91.39 9.83 -15.71
N VAL A 3 91.73 10.06 -14.45
CA VAL A 3 90.82 10.34 -13.33
C VAL A 3 90.21 11.75 -13.49
N PRO A 4 88.98 11.99 -12.99
CA PRO A 4 88.78 13.06 -12.01
C PRO A 4 87.83 12.56 -10.88
N ASN A 5 88.23 12.45 -9.62
CA ASN A 5 88.63 13.42 -8.59
C ASN A 5 87.46 14.28 -8.03
N GLN A 6 87.02 13.85 -6.84
CA GLN A 6 86.54 14.59 -5.65
C GLN A 6 85.24 15.41 -5.69
N ALA A 7 84.32 15.03 -4.81
CA ALA A 7 83.93 15.87 -3.66
C ALA A 7 83.26 15.02 -2.57
N GLU A 8 84.00 14.68 -1.53
CA GLU A 8 83.43 14.31 -0.23
C GLU A 8 82.73 15.55 0.35
N THR A 9 81.48 15.37 0.77
CA THR A 9 80.83 16.25 1.76
C THR A 9 80.49 15.39 2.98
N PRO A 10 80.85 15.81 4.20
CA PRO A 10 80.50 15.08 5.41
C PRO A 10 79.05 15.41 5.76
N GLN A 11 78.10 14.54 5.40
CA GLN A 11 76.75 14.64 5.94
C GLN A 11 76.75 14.12 7.38
N SER A 12 76.98 15.08 8.27
CA SER A 12 76.42 15.22 9.61
C SER A 12 75.34 14.18 9.93
N SER A 13 75.60 13.39 10.97
CA SER A 13 74.63 12.56 11.68
C SER A 13 73.59 13.44 12.36
N ALA A 14 72.65 13.99 11.58
CA ALA A 14 71.45 14.62 12.10
C ALA A 14 70.45 13.51 12.42
N SER A 15 70.12 13.39 13.70
CA SER A 15 68.99 12.63 14.22
C SER A 15 67.74 12.97 13.39
N ARG A 16 67.36 12.07 12.47
CA ARG A 16 66.08 12.18 11.79
C ARG A 16 64.99 12.02 12.86
N PRO A 17 64.10 13.00 13.05
CA PRO A 17 62.97 12.83 13.94
C PRO A 17 62.14 11.66 13.38
N ILE A 18 61.88 10.66 14.22
CA ILE A 18 60.97 9.56 13.89
C ILE A 18 59.59 10.20 13.75
N VAL A 19 59.20 10.49 12.50
CA VAL A 19 57.83 10.88 12.18
C VAL A 19 57.01 9.60 12.23
N VAL A 20 56.46 9.28 13.41
CA VAL A 20 55.46 8.22 13.54
C VAL A 20 54.22 8.71 12.80
N ALA A 21 53.90 8.08 11.67
CA ALA A 21 52.63 8.32 11.00
C ALA A 21 51.50 8.02 12.01
N PRO A 22 50.51 8.91 12.16
CA PRO A 22 49.38 8.65 13.06
C PRO A 22 48.67 7.38 12.58
N LEU A 23 48.43 6.45 13.50
CA LEU A 23 47.75 5.20 13.20
C LEU A 23 46.32 5.47 12.77
N THR A 24 45.80 4.62 11.90
CA THR A 24 44.38 4.63 11.56
C THR A 24 43.55 4.18 12.78
N PRO A 25 42.31 4.66 12.94
CA PRO A 25 41.48 4.29 14.08
C PRO A 25 41.25 2.77 14.18
N GLU A 26 41.22 2.07 13.05
CA GLU A 26 41.13 0.61 13.01
C GLU A 26 42.40 -0.08 13.52
N GLU A 27 43.59 0.46 13.21
CA GLU A 27 44.86 -0.05 13.73
C GLU A 27 45.00 0.23 15.23
N GLU A 28 44.51 1.38 15.71
CA GLU A 28 44.47 1.72 17.12
C GLU A 28 43.60 0.74 17.90
N ASP A 29 42.39 0.44 17.41
CA ASP A 29 41.49 -0.55 18.00
C ASP A 29 42.11 -1.94 18.04
N HIS A 30 42.81 -2.35 16.97
CA HIS A 30 43.54 -3.62 16.95
C HIS A 30 44.66 -3.66 18.00
N ILE A 31 45.43 -2.59 18.17
CA ILE A 31 46.48 -2.51 19.20
C ILE A 31 45.88 -2.52 20.60
N ILE A 32 44.78 -1.82 20.82
CA ILE A 32 44.04 -1.81 22.09
C ILE A 32 43.52 -3.21 22.40
N LEU A 33 42.88 -3.89 21.45
CA LEU A 33 42.38 -5.25 21.60
C LEU A 33 43.51 -6.23 21.94
N ALA A 34 44.65 -6.14 21.23
CA ALA A 34 45.82 -6.97 21.49
C ALA A 34 46.39 -6.73 22.91
N ARG A 35 46.40 -5.48 23.38
CA ARG A 35 46.86 -5.15 24.75
C ARG A 35 45.90 -5.58 25.84
N ILE A 36 44.60 -5.57 25.58
CA ILE A 36 43.58 -5.99 26.55
C ILE A 36 43.52 -7.51 26.65
N THR A 37 43.69 -8.22 25.53
CA THR A 37 43.61 -9.69 25.47
C THR A 37 44.89 -10.39 25.91
N ASN A 38 46.07 -9.77 25.75
CA ASN A 38 47.36 -10.33 26.14
C ASN A 38 47.92 -9.70 27.42
N ASP A 39 47.37 -10.08 28.59
CA ASP A 39 47.89 -9.64 29.88
C ASP A 39 49.16 -10.41 30.30
N GLU A 40 50.33 -9.82 30.06
CA GLU A 40 51.62 -10.40 30.46
C GLU A 40 51.94 -10.27 31.96
N ARG A 41 51.13 -9.55 32.75
CA ARG A 41 51.45 -9.27 34.16
C ARG A 41 51.54 -10.55 35.01
N PRO A 42 50.62 -11.52 34.91
CA PRO A 42 50.72 -12.78 35.65
C PRO A 42 51.99 -13.57 35.30
N LEU A 43 52.33 -13.65 34.01
CA LEU A 43 53.54 -14.32 33.54
C LEU A 43 54.81 -13.65 34.11
N LYS A 44 54.87 -12.31 34.09
CA LYS A 44 55.97 -11.55 34.70
C LYS A 44 56.10 -11.79 36.21
N ARG A 45 54.98 -11.98 36.93
CA ARG A 45 55.00 -12.34 38.36
C ARG A 45 55.57 -13.74 38.59
N VAL A 46 55.14 -14.74 37.81
CA VAL A 46 55.69 -16.11 37.87
C VAL A 46 57.20 -16.09 37.64
N ILE A 47 57.65 -15.40 36.58
CA ILE A 47 59.07 -15.24 36.25
C ILE A 47 59.84 -14.60 37.41
N LYS A 48 59.30 -13.53 38.02
CA LYS A 48 59.95 -12.86 39.16
C LYS A 48 60.08 -13.78 40.37
N LYS A 49 59.05 -14.57 40.69
CA LYS A 49 59.07 -15.55 41.79
C LYS A 49 60.06 -16.69 41.53
N PHE A 50 60.13 -17.17 40.28
CA PHE A 50 61.10 -18.17 39.85
C PHE A 50 62.55 -17.69 40.04
N HIS A 51 62.86 -16.48 39.58
CA HIS A 51 64.21 -15.90 39.76
C HIS A 51 64.56 -15.71 41.23
N ASN A 52 63.60 -15.28 42.06
CA ASN A 52 63.80 -15.14 43.51
C ASN A 52 64.10 -16.49 44.18
N TYR A 53 63.32 -17.54 43.86
CA TYR A 53 63.59 -18.88 44.36
C TYR A 53 64.98 -19.37 43.96
N THR A 54 65.33 -19.25 42.67
CA THR A 54 66.63 -19.68 42.12
C THR A 54 67.81 -18.94 42.76
N ALA A 55 67.67 -17.64 43.03
CA ALA A 55 68.72 -16.84 43.64
C ALA A 55 69.03 -17.22 45.10
N ILE A 56 68.05 -17.78 45.82
CA ILE A 56 68.17 -18.17 47.23
C ILE A 56 68.54 -19.66 47.35
N SER A 57 68.04 -20.50 46.43
CA SER A 57 68.31 -21.95 46.43
C SER A 57 69.70 -22.32 45.91
N HIS A 58 70.27 -21.51 45.02
CA HIS A 58 71.65 -21.69 44.54
C HIS A 58 72.60 -20.74 45.27
N ALA A 59 73.50 -21.31 46.09
CA ALA A 59 74.58 -20.54 46.71
C ALA A 59 75.52 -19.95 45.63
N PRO A 60 76.03 -18.72 45.82
CA PRO A 60 77.04 -18.18 44.91
C PRO A 60 78.28 -19.09 44.93
N VAL A 61 78.87 -19.31 43.75
CA VAL A 61 80.03 -20.20 43.49
C VAL A 61 81.30 -19.81 44.28
N VAL A 62 81.28 -18.73 45.06
CA VAL A 62 82.41 -18.28 45.88
C VAL A 62 82.14 -18.58 47.37
N PRO A 63 82.97 -19.38 48.04
CA PRO A 63 82.75 -19.76 49.43
C PRO A 63 83.04 -18.59 50.37
N ALA A 64 81.99 -17.91 50.83
CA ALA A 64 82.08 -17.05 52.01
C ALA A 64 81.98 -17.95 53.25
N VAL A 65 83.12 -18.05 53.95
CA VAL A 65 83.22 -18.69 55.26
C VAL A 65 82.26 -17.99 56.24
N VAL A 66 81.68 -18.78 57.17
CA VAL A 66 80.82 -18.42 58.31
C VAL A 66 79.38 -17.93 58.04
N SER A 67 78.40 -18.84 58.18
CA SER A 67 77.66 -19.03 59.45
C SER A 67 76.45 -19.95 59.22
N GLN A 68 76.49 -21.13 59.87
CA GLN A 68 75.31 -21.97 60.07
C GLN A 68 74.28 -21.20 60.92
N GLY A 69 73.13 -20.93 60.31
CA GLY A 69 71.89 -20.66 61.02
C GLY A 69 70.77 -21.38 60.28
N SER A 70 70.00 -22.21 60.98
CA SER A 70 68.81 -22.96 60.50
C SER A 70 67.67 -22.08 59.93
N SER A 71 67.95 -20.84 59.56
CA SER A 71 67.00 -19.85 59.04
C SER A 71 67.02 -19.75 57.50
N GLY A 72 68.10 -20.20 56.84
CA GLY A 72 68.19 -20.19 55.37
C GLY A 72 67.27 -21.21 54.70
N ASP A 73 67.08 -22.37 55.34
CA ASP A 73 66.26 -23.47 54.82
C ASP A 73 64.76 -23.11 54.77
N ALA A 74 64.26 -22.47 55.84
CA ALA A 74 62.89 -21.94 55.87
C ALA A 74 62.66 -20.86 54.81
N SER A 75 63.64 -19.97 54.57
CA SER A 75 63.54 -18.94 53.54
C SER A 75 63.55 -19.50 52.11
N VAL A 76 64.23 -20.64 51.88
CA VAL A 76 64.23 -21.34 50.58
C VAL A 76 62.88 -21.99 50.35
N GLU A 77 62.33 -22.67 51.35
CA GLU A 77 61.02 -23.32 51.24
C GLU A 77 59.88 -22.29 51.09
N ASP A 78 59.91 -21.17 51.82
CA ASP A 78 58.95 -20.06 51.63
C ASP A 78 59.00 -19.50 50.20
N ALA A 79 60.21 -19.34 49.63
CA ALA A 79 60.38 -18.86 48.26
C ALA A 79 59.89 -19.87 47.21
N ARG A 80 60.03 -21.17 47.50
CA ARG A 80 59.53 -22.27 46.67
C ARG A 80 58.01 -22.32 46.70
N GLU A 81 57.40 -22.29 47.87
CA GLU A 81 55.95 -22.27 48.05
C GLU A 81 55.34 -21.05 47.35
N ALA A 82 55.94 -19.86 47.52
CA ALA A 82 55.49 -18.65 46.84
C ALA A 82 55.56 -18.75 45.31
N PHE A 83 56.56 -19.44 44.75
CA PHE A 83 56.63 -19.72 43.32
C PHE A 83 55.56 -20.71 42.87
N LEU A 84 55.36 -21.82 43.60
CA LEU A 84 54.36 -22.83 43.27
C LEU A 84 52.94 -22.28 43.32
N VAL A 85 52.63 -21.41 44.28
CA VAL A 85 51.33 -20.73 44.38
C VAL A 85 51.10 -19.81 43.19
N GLU A 86 52.09 -18.99 42.80
CA GLU A 86 51.97 -18.10 41.63
C GLU A 86 51.85 -18.92 40.32
N LEU A 87 52.60 -20.02 40.19
CA LEU A 87 52.51 -20.92 39.05
C LEU A 87 51.13 -21.57 38.94
N SER A 88 50.59 -22.07 40.06
CA SER A 88 49.23 -22.64 40.12
C SER A 88 48.16 -21.61 39.79
N THR A 89 48.34 -20.37 40.26
CA THR A 89 47.45 -19.24 39.96
C THR A 89 47.49 -18.88 38.47
N PHE A 90 48.68 -18.89 37.87
CA PHE A 90 48.85 -18.66 36.44
C PHE A 90 48.21 -19.78 35.60
N GLU A 91 48.42 -21.04 35.96
CA GLU A 91 47.78 -22.18 35.31
C GLU A 91 46.24 -22.07 35.37
N LEU A 92 45.68 -21.71 36.52
CA LEU A 92 44.24 -21.48 36.67
C LEU A 92 43.75 -20.34 35.78
N SER A 93 44.53 -19.26 35.64
CA SER A 93 44.18 -18.14 34.76
C SER A 93 44.15 -18.53 33.28
N LEU A 94 45.08 -19.39 32.84
CA LEU A 94 45.09 -19.91 31.47
C LEU A 94 43.87 -20.81 31.21
N LYS A 95 43.54 -21.72 32.14
CA LYS A 95 42.33 -22.55 32.04
C LYS A 95 41.07 -21.70 31.95
N LYS A 96 40.96 -20.64 32.77
CA LYS A 96 39.87 -19.67 32.70
C LYS A 96 39.79 -19.01 31.32
N SER A 97 40.91 -18.56 30.77
CA SER A 97 40.96 -17.93 29.45
C SER A 97 40.45 -18.86 28.35
N VAL A 98 40.85 -20.14 28.37
CA VAL A 98 40.37 -21.13 27.40
C VAL A 98 38.85 -21.31 27.49
N MET A 99 38.32 -21.44 28.71
CA MET A 99 36.87 -21.56 28.92
C MET A 99 36.09 -20.33 28.43
N ILE A 100 36.67 -19.13 28.58
CA ILE A 100 36.08 -17.89 28.05
C ILE A 100 36.06 -17.93 26.52
N CYS A 101 37.19 -18.25 25.87
CA CYS A 101 37.25 -18.34 24.41
C CYS A 101 36.24 -19.36 23.85
N GLU A 102 36.07 -20.50 24.51
CA GLU A 102 35.06 -21.49 24.12
C GLU A 102 33.62 -20.98 24.30
N ALA A 103 33.36 -20.25 25.40
CA ALA A 103 32.03 -19.68 25.64
C ALA A 103 31.71 -18.57 24.64
N GLU A 104 32.67 -17.70 24.34
CA GLU A 104 32.56 -16.65 23.31
C GLU A 104 32.34 -17.25 21.93
N ALA A 105 33.05 -18.32 21.57
CA ALA A 105 32.84 -19.02 20.30
C ALA A 105 31.39 -19.52 20.16
N ARG A 106 30.85 -20.18 21.20
CA ARG A 106 29.44 -20.61 21.21
C ARG A 106 28.48 -19.43 21.11
N GLN A 107 28.78 -18.34 21.83
CA GLN A 107 27.93 -17.15 21.82
C GLN A 107 27.89 -16.49 20.43
N VAL A 108 29.03 -16.41 19.74
CA VAL A 108 29.12 -15.91 18.36
C VAL A 108 28.29 -16.77 17.41
N GLU A 109 28.34 -18.09 17.53
CA GLU A 109 27.50 -18.98 16.72
C GLU A 109 26.00 -18.73 16.94
N GLU A 110 25.56 -18.58 18.19
CA GLU A 110 24.15 -18.27 18.48
C GLU A 110 23.74 -16.91 17.88
N TYR A 111 24.57 -15.88 18.02
CA TYR A 111 24.27 -14.58 17.40
C TYR A 111 24.22 -14.65 15.87
N GLN A 112 25.04 -15.48 15.25
CA GLN A 112 24.98 -15.69 13.80
C GLN A 112 23.68 -16.39 13.38
N ARG A 113 23.24 -17.41 14.12
CA ARG A 113 21.95 -18.08 13.86
C ARG A 113 20.77 -17.12 14.05
N GLU A 114 20.78 -16.34 15.13
CA GLU A 114 19.72 -15.37 15.41
C GLU A 114 19.67 -14.26 14.36
N ARG A 115 20.84 -13.78 13.91
CA ARG A 115 20.91 -12.82 12.81
C ARG A 115 20.32 -13.38 11.52
N GLN A 116 20.65 -14.63 11.17
CA GLN A 116 20.07 -15.28 9.99
C GLN A 116 18.54 -15.41 10.11
N ARG A 117 18.03 -15.78 11.29
CA ARG A 117 16.59 -15.86 11.56
C ARG A 117 15.90 -14.52 11.34
N ILE A 118 16.48 -13.43 11.84
CA ILE A 118 15.97 -12.06 11.68
C ILE A 118 15.99 -11.65 10.20
N ASP A 119 17.06 -11.97 9.47
CA ASP A 119 17.18 -11.66 8.03
C ASP A 119 16.12 -12.41 7.20
N ASP A 120 15.85 -13.68 7.52
CA ASP A 120 14.81 -14.48 6.87
C ASP A 120 13.40 -13.95 7.17
N GLU A 121 13.14 -13.52 8.41
CA GLU A 121 11.88 -12.89 8.82
C GLU A 121 11.69 -11.54 8.10
N HIS A 122 12.74 -10.73 7.99
CA HIS A 122 12.72 -9.49 7.21
C HIS A 122 12.39 -9.76 5.74
N GLY A 123 12.98 -10.80 5.14
CA GLY A 123 12.67 -11.21 3.77
C GLY A 123 11.19 -11.58 3.61
N THR A 124 10.66 -12.34 4.56
CA THR A 124 9.25 -12.76 4.58
C THR A 124 8.31 -11.57 4.69
N LEU A 125 8.55 -10.66 5.64
CA LEU A 125 7.72 -9.47 5.86
C LEU A 125 7.75 -8.53 4.64
N ARG A 126 8.93 -8.35 4.00
CA ARG A 126 9.02 -7.58 2.75
C ARG A 126 8.20 -8.20 1.64
N GLY A 127 8.21 -9.54 1.51
CA GLY A 127 7.36 -10.25 0.57
C GLY A 127 5.87 -10.05 0.82
N GLN A 128 5.43 -10.11 2.08
CA GLN A 128 4.04 -9.83 2.46
C GLN A 128 3.62 -8.39 2.15
N ILE A 129 4.50 -7.42 2.40
CA ILE A 129 4.26 -6.01 2.06
C ILE A 129 4.05 -5.84 0.56
N GLU A 130 4.89 -6.45 -0.29
CA GLU A 130 4.73 -6.39 -1.74
C GLU A 130 3.41 -7.02 -2.19
N GLN A 131 3.03 -8.19 -1.65
CA GLN A 131 1.74 -8.81 -1.94
C GLN A 131 0.55 -7.93 -1.57
N LEU A 132 0.60 -7.30 -0.39
CA LEU A 132 -0.45 -6.40 0.07
C LEU A 132 -0.57 -5.15 -0.80
N LYS A 133 0.56 -4.59 -1.29
CA LYS A 133 0.54 -3.47 -2.24
C LYS A 133 -0.18 -3.86 -3.54
N THR A 134 0.19 -5.00 -4.14
CA THR A 134 -0.47 -5.45 -5.37
C THR A 134 -1.96 -5.69 -5.15
N SER A 135 -2.33 -6.35 -4.05
CA SER A 135 -3.74 -6.57 -3.71
C SER A 135 -4.51 -5.26 -3.49
N LEU A 136 -3.85 -4.23 -2.95
CA LEU A 136 -4.45 -2.92 -2.76
C LEU A 136 -4.68 -2.21 -4.10
N GLU A 137 -3.70 -2.25 -5.00
CA GLU A 137 -3.81 -1.69 -6.36
C GLU A 137 -4.96 -2.35 -7.14
N ASP A 138 -5.06 -3.68 -7.06
CA ASP A 138 -6.15 -4.45 -7.67
C ASP A 138 -7.52 -4.06 -7.09
N ALA A 139 -7.63 -3.96 -5.76
CA ALA A 139 -8.86 -3.55 -5.11
C ALA A 139 -9.28 -2.12 -5.49
N GLN A 140 -8.32 -1.19 -5.59
CA GLN A 140 -8.57 0.18 -6.05
C GLN A 140 -9.04 0.21 -7.51
N MET A 141 -8.43 -0.61 -8.38
CA MET A 141 -8.83 -0.74 -9.77
C MET A 141 -10.27 -1.26 -9.89
N ILE A 142 -10.61 -2.32 -9.14
CA ILE A 142 -11.97 -2.87 -9.10
C ILE A 142 -12.97 -1.80 -8.64
N ARG A 143 -12.65 -1.06 -7.56
CA ARG A 143 -13.50 0.03 -7.08
C ARG A 143 -13.71 1.09 -8.15
N ARG A 144 -12.66 1.52 -8.85
CA ARG A 144 -12.75 2.54 -9.90
C ARG A 144 -13.65 2.08 -11.06
N ARG A 145 -13.47 0.85 -11.53
CA ARG A 145 -14.33 0.23 -12.55
C ARG A 145 -15.77 0.10 -12.09
N LYS A 146 -16.00 -0.26 -10.83
CA LYS A 146 -17.36 -0.35 -10.27
C LYS A 146 -18.06 1.00 -10.31
N ILE A 147 -17.38 2.08 -9.90
CA ILE A 147 -17.91 3.44 -9.97
C ILE A 147 -18.25 3.83 -11.42
N GLU A 148 -17.39 3.48 -12.39
CA GLU A 148 -17.67 3.72 -13.81
C GLU A 148 -18.91 2.95 -14.31
N TYR A 149 -19.06 1.69 -13.91
CA TYR A 149 -20.25 0.91 -14.24
C TYR A 149 -21.52 1.48 -13.60
N ASP A 150 -21.44 1.87 -12.33
CA ASP A 150 -22.57 2.48 -11.61
C ASP A 150 -23.00 3.80 -12.30
N LEU A 151 -22.04 4.64 -12.71
CA LEU A 151 -22.32 5.87 -13.47
C LEU A 151 -23.00 5.60 -14.82
N VAL A 152 -22.55 4.56 -15.54
CA VAL A 152 -23.18 4.17 -16.81
C VAL A 152 -24.59 3.62 -16.56
N ALA A 153 -24.76 2.80 -15.51
CA ALA A 153 -26.06 2.26 -15.14
C ALA A 153 -27.06 3.37 -14.78
N GLU A 154 -26.64 4.39 -14.01
CA GLU A 154 -27.46 5.56 -13.73
C GLU A 154 -27.90 6.27 -15.01
N LYS A 155 -26.98 6.50 -15.95
CA LYS A 155 -27.32 7.12 -17.24
C LYS A 155 -28.32 6.27 -18.02
N VAL A 156 -28.13 4.95 -18.09
CA VAL A 156 -29.05 4.04 -18.78
C VAL A 156 -30.44 4.07 -18.13
N ASN A 157 -30.51 4.15 -16.80
CA ASN A 157 -31.77 4.22 -16.07
C ASN A 157 -32.55 5.53 -16.29
N THR A 158 -31.96 6.57 -16.87
CA THR A 158 -32.69 7.79 -17.26
C THR A 158 -33.35 7.69 -18.64
N LEU A 159 -33.03 6.66 -19.41
CA LEU A 159 -33.62 6.40 -20.73
C LEU A 159 -34.87 5.52 -20.59
N PRO A 160 -35.85 5.63 -21.51
CA PRO A 160 -36.99 4.72 -21.52
C PRO A 160 -36.52 3.27 -21.67
N SER A 161 -37.31 2.35 -21.13
CA SER A 161 -36.99 0.94 -21.26
C SER A 161 -37.01 0.54 -22.73
N ARG A 162 -36.20 -0.47 -23.06
CA ARG A 162 -36.15 -1.01 -24.42
C ARG A 162 -37.53 -1.49 -24.89
N GLU A 163 -38.31 -2.08 -23.98
CA GLU A 163 -39.65 -2.57 -24.28
C GLU A 163 -40.62 -1.44 -24.61
N GLU A 164 -40.62 -0.34 -23.84
CA GLU A 164 -41.46 0.82 -24.13
C GLU A 164 -41.12 1.45 -25.49
N LEU A 165 -39.83 1.53 -25.84
CA LEU A 165 -39.41 2.04 -27.14
C LEU A 165 -39.86 1.13 -28.28
N GLU A 166 -39.77 -0.20 -28.09
CA GLU A 166 -40.27 -1.19 -29.06
C GLU A 166 -41.79 -1.12 -29.23
N GLN A 167 -42.55 -0.92 -28.16
CA GLN A 167 -44.00 -0.69 -28.23
C GLN A 167 -44.34 0.62 -28.96
N SER A 168 -43.59 1.69 -28.71
CA SER A 168 -43.76 2.97 -29.42
C SER A 168 -43.49 2.85 -30.92
N ILE A 169 -42.43 2.12 -31.30
CA ILE A 169 -42.13 1.82 -32.70
C ILE A 169 -43.28 1.05 -33.34
N GLN A 170 -43.77 -0.02 -32.70
CA GLN A 170 -44.88 -0.82 -33.22
C GLN A 170 -46.16 0.00 -33.39
N ALA A 171 -46.47 0.90 -32.44
CA ALA A 171 -47.62 1.79 -32.54
C ALA A 171 -47.50 2.73 -33.76
N LEU A 172 -46.34 3.37 -33.94
CA LEU A 172 -46.07 4.26 -35.08
C LEU A 172 -46.11 3.50 -36.42
N GLU A 173 -45.60 2.27 -36.46
CA GLU A 173 -45.67 1.42 -37.65
C GLU A 173 -47.11 1.06 -38.03
N ASN A 174 -47.94 0.77 -37.04
CA ASN A 174 -49.37 0.51 -37.24
C ASN A 174 -50.09 1.76 -37.76
N ASP A 175 -49.84 2.93 -37.15
CA ASP A 175 -50.40 4.20 -37.59
C ASP A 175 -49.99 4.54 -39.03
N MET A 176 -48.72 4.33 -39.39
CA MET A 176 -48.25 4.49 -40.77
C MET A 176 -48.97 3.54 -41.74
N ALA A 177 -49.18 2.29 -41.35
CA ALA A 177 -49.90 1.32 -42.17
C ALA A 177 -51.37 1.73 -42.36
N ALA A 178 -52.03 2.20 -41.30
CA ALA A 178 -53.40 2.70 -41.34
C ALA A 178 -53.53 3.92 -42.27
N ILE A 179 -52.65 4.92 -42.12
CA ILE A 179 -52.62 6.13 -42.97
C ILE A 179 -52.43 5.77 -44.43
N ARG A 180 -51.50 4.84 -44.75
CA ARG A 180 -51.28 4.37 -46.13
C ARG A 180 -52.55 3.71 -46.70
N SER A 181 -53.22 2.88 -45.91
CA SER A 181 -54.44 2.20 -46.34
C SER A 181 -55.59 3.18 -46.61
N GLU A 182 -55.74 4.21 -45.77
CA GLU A 182 -56.76 5.25 -45.94
C GLU A 182 -56.45 6.14 -47.15
N HIS A 183 -55.18 6.50 -47.34
CA HIS A 183 -54.75 7.23 -48.53
C HIS A 183 -55.03 6.44 -49.82
N ASP A 184 -54.75 5.13 -49.83
CA ASP A 184 -55.08 4.26 -50.96
C ASP A 184 -56.59 4.18 -51.20
N ASN A 185 -57.39 4.13 -50.14
CA ASN A 185 -58.85 4.16 -50.21
C ASN A 185 -59.36 5.48 -50.81
N GLN A 186 -58.86 6.62 -50.32
CA GLN A 186 -59.20 7.95 -50.85
C GLN A 186 -58.80 8.09 -52.32
N ASN A 187 -57.60 7.62 -52.70
CA ASN A 187 -57.18 7.62 -54.10
C ASN A 187 -58.12 6.80 -54.99
N ARG A 188 -58.57 5.63 -54.52
CA ARG A 188 -59.58 4.83 -55.25
C ARG A 188 -60.91 5.57 -55.38
N ILE A 189 -61.39 6.22 -54.33
CA ILE A 189 -62.64 7.00 -54.35
C ILE A 189 -62.52 8.17 -55.34
N ILE A 190 -61.42 8.94 -55.29
CA ILE A 190 -61.16 10.06 -56.20
C ILE A 190 -61.08 9.58 -57.64
N GLN A 191 -60.37 8.49 -57.92
CA GLN A 191 -60.32 7.90 -59.27
C GLN A 191 -61.70 7.45 -59.75
N GLY A 192 -62.49 6.81 -58.87
CA GLY A 192 -63.87 6.43 -59.16
C GLY A 192 -64.75 7.64 -59.50
N GLN A 193 -64.70 8.71 -58.70
CA GLN A 193 -65.42 9.95 -58.95
C GLN A 193 -65.00 10.64 -60.26
N LYS A 194 -63.69 10.70 -60.53
CA LYS A 194 -63.17 11.20 -61.81
C LYS A 194 -63.74 10.41 -62.98
N SER A 195 -63.70 9.08 -62.92
CA SER A 195 -64.24 8.23 -63.98
C SER A 195 -65.75 8.39 -64.19
N ALA A 196 -66.52 8.55 -63.10
CA ALA A 196 -67.96 8.78 -63.17
C ALA A 196 -68.30 10.17 -63.77
N LEU A 197 -67.56 11.21 -63.36
CA LEU A 197 -67.69 12.55 -63.92
C LEU A 197 -67.34 12.56 -65.41
N ASP A 198 -66.25 11.90 -65.81
CA ASP A 198 -65.85 11.76 -67.21
C ASP A 198 -66.95 11.07 -68.03
N GLY A 199 -67.61 10.06 -67.45
CA GLY A 199 -68.80 9.43 -68.02
C GLY A 199 -69.95 10.42 -68.26
N ILE A 200 -70.34 11.19 -67.23
CA ILE A 200 -71.38 12.22 -67.33
C ILE A 200 -71.02 13.29 -68.37
N ILE A 201 -69.75 13.75 -68.38
CA ILE A 201 -69.27 14.73 -69.36
C ILE A 201 -69.39 14.17 -70.78
N SER A 202 -69.04 12.89 -70.98
CA SER A 202 -69.21 12.20 -72.26
C SER A 202 -70.69 12.11 -72.67
N GLU A 203 -71.57 11.73 -71.75
CA GLU A 203 -73.03 11.69 -71.99
C GLU A 203 -73.60 13.07 -72.31
N LEU A 204 -73.24 14.11 -71.56
CA LEU A 204 -73.64 15.49 -71.83
C LEU A 204 -73.09 15.98 -73.17
N GLY A 205 -71.87 15.60 -73.55
CA GLY A 205 -71.30 15.86 -74.86
C GLY A 205 -72.12 15.21 -75.98
N SER A 206 -72.53 13.95 -75.79
CA SER A 206 -73.42 13.22 -76.70
C SER A 206 -74.80 13.86 -76.80
N LEU A 207 -75.43 14.20 -75.67
CA LEU A 207 -76.71 14.90 -75.61
C LEU A 207 -76.65 16.29 -76.26
N ARG A 208 -75.57 17.05 -76.08
CA ARG A 208 -75.35 18.32 -76.80
C ARG A 208 -75.21 18.11 -78.29
N PHE A 209 -74.59 17.01 -78.72
CA PHE A 209 -74.45 16.66 -80.13
C PHE A 209 -75.82 16.26 -80.72
N MET A 210 -76.62 15.47 -79.99
CA MET A 210 -77.96 15.03 -80.41
C MET A 210 -79.03 16.13 -80.33
N GLY A 211 -78.97 17.01 -79.33
CA GLY A 211 -79.89 18.14 -79.15
C GLY A 211 -79.64 19.31 -80.11
N LYS A 212 -78.51 19.30 -80.83
CA LYS A 212 -78.18 20.34 -81.82
C LYS A 212 -78.92 20.14 -83.15
N ASP A 213 -79.64 19.03 -83.32
CA ASP A 213 -80.44 18.74 -84.53
C ASP A 213 -81.95 19.02 -84.36
N LYS A 214 -82.39 19.59 -83.23
CA LYS A 214 -83.80 19.99 -83.04
C LYS A 214 -83.91 21.36 -82.37
N ASP A 215 -84.31 22.34 -83.18
CA ASP A 215 -84.74 23.71 -82.87
C ASP A 215 -83.69 24.83 -82.88
N ILE A 216 -83.50 25.38 -84.09
CA ILE A 216 -83.23 26.81 -84.30
C ILE A 216 -84.58 27.53 -84.34
N ALA A 217 -84.93 28.34 -83.31
CA ALA A 217 -85.50 29.70 -83.48
C ALA A 217 -86.11 30.31 -82.19
N SER A 218 -85.61 31.51 -81.89
CA SER A 218 -86.21 32.61 -81.09
C SER A 218 -86.18 32.52 -79.56
N VAL A 219 -85.45 33.44 -78.92
CA VAL A 219 -85.97 34.70 -78.31
C VAL A 219 -84.83 35.41 -77.56
N VAL A 220 -84.69 36.71 -77.83
CA VAL A 220 -83.90 37.73 -77.10
C VAL A 220 -84.89 38.42 -76.12
N PRO A 221 -84.57 38.73 -74.83
CA PRO A 221 -83.98 40.05 -74.51
C PRO A 221 -83.12 40.22 -73.24
N SER A 222 -82.25 41.24 -73.34
CA SER A 222 -81.90 42.27 -72.35
C SER A 222 -80.92 42.05 -71.18
N PRO A 223 -80.15 43.11 -70.84
CA PRO A 223 -79.03 43.07 -69.89
C PRO A 223 -79.50 43.35 -68.45
N ARG A 224 -78.79 42.80 -67.46
CA ARG A 224 -78.88 43.27 -66.08
C ARG A 224 -77.50 43.28 -65.43
N SER A 225 -77.09 44.47 -65.03
CA SER A 225 -75.85 44.78 -64.32
C SER A 225 -75.89 44.33 -62.85
N THR A 226 -74.75 43.81 -62.36
CA THR A 226 -74.15 43.93 -60.99
C THR A 226 -74.96 43.43 -59.77
N PRO A 227 -74.36 43.03 -58.61
CA PRO A 227 -73.04 43.45 -58.10
C PRO A 227 -72.14 42.33 -57.49
N PRO A 228 -70.85 42.64 -57.21
CA PRO A 228 -69.99 41.82 -56.37
C PRO A 228 -70.30 42.07 -54.88
N PRO A 229 -70.06 41.11 -53.97
CA PRO A 229 -69.98 41.42 -52.55
C PRO A 229 -68.54 41.86 -52.20
N GLU A 230 -68.37 43.16 -52.01
CA GLU A 230 -67.31 43.74 -51.18
C GLU A 230 -67.83 43.96 -49.76
N GLY A 231 -66.97 43.69 -48.77
CA GLY A 231 -66.99 44.28 -47.41
C GLY A 231 -68.12 43.79 -46.50
N ASP A 232 -68.04 43.83 -45.17
CA ASP A 232 -67.15 44.48 -44.21
C ASP A 232 -67.75 44.03 -42.83
N THR A 233 -67.04 43.59 -41.80
CA THR A 233 -66.50 44.47 -40.73
C THR A 233 -66.18 43.62 -39.48
N ALA A 234 -65.15 44.08 -38.78
CA ALA A 234 -65.05 44.22 -37.32
C ALA A 234 -64.84 42.98 -36.41
N ASP A 235 -63.58 42.93 -35.95
CA ASP A 235 -63.16 42.99 -34.55
C ASP A 235 -63.48 41.83 -33.60
N THR A 236 -62.40 41.11 -33.24
CA THR A 236 -61.96 41.10 -31.83
C THR A 236 -60.45 40.95 -31.73
N ASN A 237 -59.78 42.10 -31.68
CA ASN A 237 -58.68 42.48 -30.78
C ASN A 237 -58.20 41.41 -29.76
N MET A 238 -56.89 41.09 -29.77
CA MET A 238 -56.00 41.17 -28.60
C MET A 238 -54.51 41.16 -29.03
N LYS A 239 -53.93 42.35 -28.86
CA LYS A 239 -52.55 42.78 -28.58
C LYS A 239 -51.51 41.75 -28.08
N GLU A 240 -50.29 41.91 -28.61
CA GLU A 240 -49.00 42.18 -27.90
C GLU A 240 -48.23 40.87 -27.61
N ASP A 241 -46.91 40.75 -27.80
CA ASP A 241 -45.85 41.75 -27.92
C ASP A 241 -44.61 41.18 -28.64
N LEU A 242 -43.82 42.08 -29.21
CA LEU A 242 -42.49 41.84 -29.75
C LEU A 242 -41.48 41.58 -28.61
N ALA A 243 -40.47 40.73 -28.85
CA ALA A 243 -39.05 41.09 -28.72
C ALA A 243 -38.12 39.85 -28.78
N GLU A 244 -37.30 39.79 -29.83
CA GLU A 244 -35.87 39.45 -29.68
C GLU A 244 -35.14 40.72 -29.17
N PRO A 245 -34.04 40.61 -28.38
CA PRO A 245 -32.72 40.38 -28.97
C PRO A 245 -31.67 39.67 -28.08
N ALA A 246 -30.51 39.41 -28.67
CA ALA A 246 -29.35 38.64 -28.20
C ALA A 246 -28.40 39.39 -27.20
N PRO A 247 -27.08 39.08 -27.13
CA PRO A 247 -26.36 38.38 -26.05
C PRO A 247 -25.41 39.29 -25.20
N MET A 248 -24.81 38.78 -24.10
CA MET A 248 -23.41 38.98 -23.64
C MET A 248 -23.18 38.64 -22.14
N VAL A 249 -22.09 37.88 -21.86
CA VAL A 249 -21.00 38.00 -20.83
C VAL A 249 -21.40 38.44 -19.38
N VAL A 250 -20.98 37.82 -18.26
CA VAL A 250 -19.67 37.95 -17.55
C VAL A 250 -19.73 37.16 -16.19
N GLU A 251 -18.57 36.61 -15.78
CA GLU A 251 -18.06 36.29 -14.41
C GLU A 251 -18.58 35.13 -13.53
N ALA A 252 -17.57 34.43 -12.99
CA ALA A 252 -17.55 33.56 -11.79
C ALA A 252 -16.87 34.34 -10.62
N PRO A 253 -16.47 33.72 -9.49
CA PRO A 253 -17.14 32.87 -8.47
C PRO A 253 -17.15 33.68 -7.12
N PRO A 254 -17.09 33.17 -5.85
CA PRO A 254 -17.15 31.82 -5.28
C PRO A 254 -18.11 31.66 -4.07
N THR A 255 -18.27 30.44 -3.55
CA THR A 255 -18.20 30.14 -2.09
C THR A 255 -18.28 28.64 -1.85
N GLU A 256 -17.20 28.12 -1.26
CA GLU A 256 -17.10 26.81 -0.62
C GLU A 256 -17.89 26.82 0.69
N GLU A 257 -18.83 25.90 0.85
CA GLU A 257 -19.37 25.56 2.16
C GLU A 257 -18.71 24.27 2.65
N LYS A 258 -17.99 24.42 3.77
CA LYS A 258 -17.58 23.34 4.66
C LYS A 258 -18.83 22.69 5.25
N GLU A 259 -18.97 21.39 5.12
CA GLU A 259 -19.88 20.61 5.95
C GLU A 259 -19.05 19.81 6.97
N GLU A 260 -19.37 20.04 8.24
CA GLU A 260 -18.77 19.44 9.42
C GLU A 260 -19.22 17.99 9.60
N GLY A 261 -18.45 17.27 10.42
CA GLY A 261 -18.52 15.82 10.58
C GLY A 261 -19.85 15.26 11.08
N GLU A 262 -20.06 13.99 10.73
CA GLU A 262 -21.10 13.15 11.31
C GLU A 262 -20.45 11.92 11.95
N GLU A 263 -20.96 11.61 13.13
CA GLU A 263 -20.43 10.69 14.15
C GLU A 263 -20.51 9.22 13.75
N ASP A 264 -19.51 8.45 14.20
CA ASP A 264 -19.47 7.00 14.22
C ASP A 264 -20.71 6.41 14.91
N LYS A 265 -21.63 5.84 14.11
CA LYS A 265 -22.63 4.88 14.59
C LYS A 265 -22.17 3.46 14.26
N GLN A 266 -21.78 2.75 15.32
CA GLN A 266 -21.64 1.30 15.34
C GLN A 266 -22.90 0.60 14.80
N PRO A 267 -22.76 -0.43 13.95
CA PRO A 267 -23.79 -1.44 13.79
C PRO A 267 -23.48 -2.66 14.67
N SER A 268 -24.40 -2.90 15.60
CA SER A 268 -24.54 -4.07 16.46
C SER A 268 -24.62 -5.40 15.69
N GLU A 269 -23.98 -6.42 16.24
CA GLU A 269 -24.13 -7.84 15.90
C GLU A 269 -25.60 -8.32 15.89
N PRO A 270 -25.98 -9.26 15.01
CA PRO A 270 -27.16 -10.09 15.20
C PRO A 270 -26.80 -11.50 15.70
N THR A 271 -27.28 -11.83 16.89
CA THR A 271 -27.39 -13.19 17.44
C THR A 271 -28.36 -14.06 16.62
N PRO A 272 -28.04 -15.33 16.29
CA PRO A 272 -29.00 -16.26 15.69
C PRO A 272 -29.79 -17.08 16.75
N PRO A 273 -31.05 -17.50 16.46
CA PRO A 273 -31.90 -18.29 17.37
C PRO A 273 -31.67 -19.82 17.23
N PRO A 274 -32.18 -20.63 18.18
CA PRO A 274 -31.85 -22.06 18.29
C PRO A 274 -32.89 -23.03 17.69
N ALA A 275 -32.38 -24.24 17.40
CA ALA A 275 -33.01 -25.57 17.38
C ALA A 275 -33.92 -26.01 16.21
N ALA A 276 -33.47 -27.06 15.49
CA ALA A 276 -34.24 -28.29 15.23
C ALA A 276 -33.32 -29.43 14.70
N GLU A 277 -33.45 -30.58 15.36
CA GLU A 277 -32.96 -31.95 15.09
C GLU A 277 -33.51 -32.46 13.72
N ASP A 278 -33.03 -33.46 12.96
CA ASP A 278 -32.29 -34.73 13.17
C ASP A 278 -32.11 -35.38 11.73
N PRO A 279 -31.74 -36.67 11.52
CA PRO A 279 -30.43 -37.34 11.60
C PRO A 279 -29.99 -37.98 10.24
N ILE A 280 -28.78 -38.57 10.18
CA ILE A 280 -28.26 -39.69 9.32
C ILE A 280 -26.73 -39.57 9.47
N GLY A 281 -26.03 -40.39 10.25
CA GLY A 281 -25.84 -41.82 10.02
C GLY A 281 -24.52 -42.02 9.26
N ASN A 282 -23.48 -42.44 10.00
CA ASN A 282 -22.21 -43.09 9.61
C ASN A 282 -21.13 -42.68 10.66
N ASP A 283 -20.93 -43.43 11.74
CA ASP A 283 -20.22 -44.71 11.81
C ASP A 283 -18.74 -44.60 11.41
N ILE A 284 -17.92 -44.08 12.33
CA ILE A 284 -16.50 -44.44 12.49
C ILE A 284 -16.20 -44.45 14.00
N GLU A 285 -16.55 -45.58 14.60
CA GLU A 285 -15.92 -46.17 15.77
C GLU A 285 -14.41 -46.33 15.51
N MET A 286 -13.55 -45.86 16.42
CA MET A 286 -12.28 -46.50 16.82
C MET A 286 -11.50 -45.59 17.78
N GLY A 287 -11.28 -46.07 19.01
CA GLY A 287 -10.09 -45.70 19.78
C GLY A 287 -10.34 -45.13 21.18
N GLU A 288 -10.83 -45.98 22.08
CA GLU A 288 -10.63 -45.80 23.52
C GLU A 288 -9.13 -45.88 23.85
N VAL A 289 -8.61 -44.89 24.56
CA VAL A 289 -7.45 -45.05 25.44
C VAL A 289 -7.80 -44.38 26.76
N GLU A 290 -8.34 -45.16 27.69
CA GLU A 290 -8.27 -44.87 29.11
C GLU A 290 -6.81 -44.97 29.55
N GLU A 291 -6.31 -43.98 30.29
CA GLU A 291 -5.32 -44.23 31.34
C GLU A 291 -5.35 -43.11 32.38
N ASP A 292 -5.99 -43.44 33.50
CA ASP A 292 -5.80 -43.05 34.89
C ASP A 292 -5.09 -41.73 35.27
N ASN A 293 -5.87 -40.90 35.96
CA ASN A 293 -5.40 -39.88 36.91
C ASN A 293 -5.15 -40.54 38.29
N PRO A 294 -4.12 -40.12 39.05
CA PRO A 294 -4.48 -39.57 40.37
C PRO A 294 -3.61 -38.40 40.86
N LYS A 295 -4.32 -37.32 41.20
CA LYS A 295 -4.34 -36.57 42.48
C LYS A 295 -3.04 -35.98 43.07
N ASN A 296 -3.24 -34.73 43.52
CA ASN A 296 -2.67 -34.01 44.68
C ASN A 296 -1.45 -33.09 44.47
N GLY A 297 -1.67 -31.79 44.62
CA GLY A 297 -0.61 -30.80 44.81
C GLY A 297 -1.13 -29.40 45.09
N LYS A 298 -1.70 -29.17 46.29
CA LYS A 298 -1.98 -27.83 46.83
C LYS A 298 -0.68 -27.02 46.93
N PHE A 299 -0.58 -25.86 46.28
CA PHE A 299 0.24 -24.76 46.81
C PHE A 299 -0.46 -23.41 46.64
N LYS A 300 -0.90 -22.88 47.78
CA LYS A 300 -1.14 -21.45 48.01
C LYS A 300 0.21 -20.73 48.00
N ARG A 301 0.29 -19.55 47.37
CA ARG A 301 0.92 -18.36 47.96
C ARG A 301 0.45 -17.10 47.24
N LYS A 302 -0.17 -16.21 48.03
CA LYS A 302 -0.34 -14.77 47.77
C LYS A 302 1.01 -14.07 47.97
N VAL A 303 1.34 -13.13 47.08
CA VAL A 303 2.09 -11.88 47.30
C VAL A 303 1.55 -10.95 46.20
N ARG A 304 0.63 -10.02 46.48
CA ARG A 304 0.75 -8.71 47.15
C ARG A 304 1.44 -7.67 46.25
N GLU A 305 0.58 -6.88 45.59
CA GLU A 305 0.44 -5.40 45.70
C GLU A 305 1.61 -4.49 45.29
N GLU A 306 1.20 -3.41 44.61
CA GLU A 306 1.89 -2.13 44.32
C GLU A 306 2.70 -2.04 43.01
N LEU A 307 2.18 -1.22 42.08
CA LEU A 307 2.85 -0.13 41.32
C LEU A 307 2.04 0.09 40.02
N GLU A 308 1.06 0.97 40.02
CA GLU A 308 1.15 2.44 39.99
C GLU A 308 0.88 2.94 38.56
N GLU A 309 -0.03 3.90 38.53
CA GLU A 309 -0.61 4.58 37.40
C GLU A 309 0.47 5.35 36.61
N GLY A 310 0.26 5.48 35.30
CA GLY A 310 1.17 6.21 34.43
C GLY A 310 0.56 6.49 33.07
N GLU A 311 -0.52 7.26 33.07
CA GLU A 311 -1.01 7.96 31.89
C GLU A 311 0.02 8.99 31.37
N ALA A 312 -0.15 9.31 30.10
CA ALA A 312 0.08 10.61 29.46
C ALA A 312 1.27 10.75 28.49
N SER A 313 0.84 11.10 27.27
CA SER A 313 1.41 12.12 26.38
C SER A 313 2.16 11.62 25.15
N ASP A 314 1.34 11.33 24.15
CA ASP A 314 1.57 11.59 22.74
C ASP A 314 1.95 13.07 22.51
N THR A 315 3.21 13.30 22.15
CA THR A 315 3.67 14.58 21.59
C THR A 315 4.15 14.35 20.17
N SER A 316 3.22 14.51 19.23
CA SER A 316 3.41 15.13 17.91
C SER A 316 4.82 15.71 17.65
N SER A 317 5.57 15.07 16.74
CA SER A 317 6.75 15.68 16.12
C SER A 317 6.37 16.17 14.73
N ALA A 318 6.28 17.49 14.60
CA ALA A 318 5.98 18.19 13.37
C ALA A 318 7.14 18.09 12.37
N LEU A 319 6.78 17.65 11.18
CA LEU A 319 7.49 17.75 9.91
C LEU A 319 8.10 19.16 9.75
N SER A 320 9.41 19.23 9.52
CA SER A 320 10.10 20.45 9.06
C SER A 320 10.32 20.35 7.55
N ASP A 321 9.62 21.19 6.80
CA ASP A 321 9.90 21.43 5.38
C ASP A 321 11.19 22.27 5.21
N PRO A 322 12.02 22.00 4.19
CA PRO A 322 13.21 22.79 3.90
C PRO A 322 12.85 24.10 3.15
N PRO A 323 13.65 25.17 3.31
CA PRO A 323 13.42 26.44 2.63
C PRO A 323 13.79 26.37 1.14
N ASP A 324 12.93 26.95 0.30
CA ASP A 324 13.19 27.25 -1.12
C ASP A 324 14.26 28.33 -1.26
N ASP A 325 15.27 28.07 -2.10
CA ASP A 325 16.12 29.07 -2.78
C ASP A 325 16.48 28.54 -4.19
#